data_AF-A0A9C8H4G3-F1
#
_entry.id   AF-A0A9C8H4G3-F1
#
_cell.length_a   1.000
_cell.length_b   1.000
_cell.length_c   1.000
_cell.angle_alpha   90.00
_cell.angle_beta   90.00
_cell.angle_gamma   90.00
#
_symmetry.space_group_name_H-M   'P 1'
#
loop_
_entity.id
_entity.type
_entity.pdbx_description
1 polymer ?
#
loop_
_entity_poly.entity_id
_entity_poly.type
_entity_poly.pdbx_seq_one_letter_code
_entity_poly.pdbx_strand_id
1 'polypeptide(L)' 'MARRPHNAPPTRDTGPRVNERIRAPEIRLIGAEGENIGVVTPERGMALAEEAGLDLVEISPT' A
#
# COMPACT_ATOMS: atom_id res chain seq x y z
N MET A 1 -43.98 -6.24 -3.63
CA MET A 1 -42.65 -5.58 -3.75
C MET A 1 -41.74 -6.11 -2.65
N ALA A 2 -40.85 -7.05 -2.96
CA ALA A 2 -39.87 -7.56 -2.01
C ALA A 2 -38.59 -6.72 -2.12
N ARG A 3 -38.23 -5.99 -1.05
CA ARG A 3 -36.93 -5.32 -0.97
C ARG A 3 -35.87 -6.39 -0.80
N ARG A 4 -34.96 -6.49 -1.77
CA ARG A 4 -33.78 -7.35 -1.68
C ARG A 4 -32.95 -6.87 -0.47
N PRO A 5 -32.63 -7.72 0.52
CA PRO A 5 -31.68 -7.33 1.54
C PRO A 5 -30.32 -7.17 0.85
N HIS A 6 -29.79 -5.96 0.84
CA HIS A 6 -28.41 -5.67 0.46
C HIS A 6 -27.50 -6.32 1.50
N ASN A 7 -27.18 -7.61 1.28
CA ASN A 7 -26.08 -8.27 1.97
C ASN A 7 -24.86 -8.20 1.05
N ALA A 8 -24.37 -6.99 0.78
CA ALA A 8 -23.05 -6.84 0.20
C ALA A 8 -22.06 -7.21 1.31
N PRO A 9 -21.22 -8.24 1.14
CA PRO A 9 -20.20 -8.54 2.13
C PRO A 9 -19.36 -7.29 2.37
N PRO A 10 -18.99 -6.96 3.62
CA PRO A 10 -18.10 -5.84 3.88
C PRO A 10 -16.84 -6.06 3.03
N THR A 11 -16.46 -5.06 2.25
CA THR A 11 -15.17 -5.05 1.56
C THR A 11 -14.12 -5.01 2.64
N ARG A 12 -13.75 -6.18 3.17
CA ARG A 12 -12.67 -6.26 4.13
C ARG A 12 -11.45 -5.72 3.38
N ASP A 13 -10.86 -4.65 3.91
CA ASP A 13 -9.51 -4.22 3.58
C ASP A 13 -8.52 -5.33 4.01
N THR A 14 -8.57 -6.48 3.33
CA THR A 14 -7.73 -7.66 3.59
C THR A 14 -6.44 -7.65 2.81
N GLY A 15 -6.24 -6.65 1.94
CA GLY A 15 -5.02 -6.47 1.19
C GLY A 15 -3.94 -5.72 1.98
N PRO A 16 -2.67 -5.79 1.55
CA PRO A 16 -1.61 -4.96 2.08
C PRO A 16 -1.97 -3.48 1.96
N ARG A 17 -1.47 -2.65 2.88
CA ARG A 17 -1.64 -1.21 2.78
C ARG A 17 -0.84 -0.72 1.58
N VAL A 18 -1.39 0.25 0.88
CA VAL A 18 -0.73 0.86 -0.27
C VAL A 18 -0.77 2.38 -0.13
N ASN A 19 0.25 3.03 -0.67
CA ASN A 19 0.33 4.47 -0.81
C ASN A 19 0.04 5.23 0.51
N GLU A 20 -0.92 6.16 0.52
CA GLU A 20 -1.25 6.97 1.71
C GLU A 20 -1.84 6.16 2.86
N ARG A 21 -2.17 4.88 2.63
CA ARG A 21 -2.63 3.98 3.69
C ARG A 21 -1.48 3.47 4.56
N ILE A 22 -0.23 3.60 4.11
CA ILE A 22 0.96 3.20 4.88
C ILE A 22 1.15 4.17 6.05
N ARG A 23 1.38 3.63 7.25
CA ARG A 23 1.43 4.42 8.50
C ARG A 23 2.78 4.37 9.21
N ALA A 24 3.69 3.54 8.75
CA ALA A 24 5.02 3.44 9.35
C ALA A 24 5.77 4.78 9.16
N PRO A 25 6.44 5.31 10.19
CA PRO A 25 7.20 6.56 10.06
C PRO A 25 8.45 6.41 9.20
N GLU A 26 8.98 5.18 9.11
CA GLU A 26 10.11 4.80 8.27
C GLU A 26 9.85 3.41 7.68
N ILE A 27 10.31 3.18 6.46
CA ILE A 27 10.14 1.92 5.72
C ILE A 27 11.46 1.47 5.11
N ARG A 28 11.66 0.16 5.02
CA ARG A 28 12.71 -0.41 4.16
C ARG A 28 12.16 -0.57 2.75
N LEU A 29 12.70 0.16 1.80
CA LEU A 29 12.21 0.19 0.43
C LEU A 29 12.96 -0.83 -0.45
N ILE A 30 12.18 -1.64 -1.16
CA ILE A 30 12.63 -2.53 -2.22
C ILE A 30 12.07 -1.97 -3.53
N GLY A 31 12.94 -1.75 -4.51
CA GLY A 31 12.53 -1.27 -5.81
C GLY A 31 12.01 -2.38 -6.73
N ALA A 32 11.57 -1.99 -7.93
CA ALA A 32 10.84 -2.87 -8.85
C ALA A 32 11.68 -4.05 -9.36
N GLU A 33 13.00 -3.86 -9.46
CA GLU A 33 13.95 -4.88 -9.92
C GLU A 33 14.51 -5.71 -8.73
N GLY A 34 13.95 -5.53 -7.53
CA GLY A 34 14.38 -6.20 -6.31
C GLY A 34 15.58 -5.55 -5.63
N GLU A 35 15.99 -4.35 -6.07
CA GLU A 35 17.06 -3.59 -5.46
C GLU A 35 16.68 -3.09 -4.06
N ASN A 36 17.63 -3.14 -3.12
CA ASN A 36 17.43 -2.60 -1.78
C ASN A 36 17.88 -1.14 -1.75
N ILE A 37 16.92 -0.23 -1.61
CA ILE A 37 17.17 1.22 -1.58
C ILE A 37 17.51 1.70 -0.17
N GLY A 38 17.25 0.87 0.85
CA GLY A 38 17.53 1.16 2.25
C GLY A 38 16.31 1.66 3.02
N VAL A 39 16.56 2.27 4.18
CA VAL A 39 15.49 2.86 5.02
C VAL A 39 15.21 4.28 4.57
N VAL A 40 13.95 4.58 4.28
CA VAL A 40 13.48 5.88 3.80
C VAL A 40 12.15 6.25 4.46
N THR A 41 11.72 7.49 4.32
CA THR A 41 10.37 7.89 4.72
C THR A 41 9.32 7.43 3.70
N PRO A 42 8.05 7.23 4.11
CA PRO A 42 6.97 6.91 3.18
C PRO A 42 6.84 7.89 2.03
N GLU A 43 7.05 9.20 2.28
CA GLU A 43 6.95 10.24 1.25
C GLU A 43 8.02 10.06 0.17
N ARG A 44 9.24 9.67 0.55
CA ARG A 44 10.30 9.37 -0.43
C ARG A 44 9.97 8.10 -1.21
N GLY A 45 9.44 7.08 -0.55
CA GLY A 45 8.98 5.86 -1.22
C GLY A 45 7.87 6.13 -2.22
N MET A 46 6.91 6.99 -1.87
CA MET A 46 5.82 7.44 -2.73
C MET A 46 6.34 8.16 -3.98
N ALA A 47 7.26 9.10 -3.82
CA ALA A 47 7.84 9.82 -4.95
C ALA A 47 8.55 8.87 -5.94
N LEU A 48 9.28 7.87 -5.44
CA LEU A 48 9.95 6.88 -6.28
C LEU A 48 8.96 5.94 -6.98
N ALA A 49 7.88 5.56 -6.30
CA ALA A 49 6.80 4.78 -6.89
C ALA A 49 6.10 5.58 -8.01
N GLU A 50 5.80 6.86 -7.79
CA GLU A 50 5.21 7.74 -8.80
C GLU A 50 6.12 7.94 -10.01
N GLU A 51 7.43 8.16 -9.80
CA GLU A 51 8.42 8.26 -10.89
C GLU A 51 8.49 6.98 -11.74
N ALA A 52 8.32 5.82 -11.11
CA ALA A 52 8.27 4.53 -11.79
C ALA A 52 6.89 4.16 -12.37
N GLY A 53 5.84 4.94 -12.08
CA GLY A 53 4.46 4.61 -12.44
C GLY A 53 3.91 3.37 -11.70
N LEU A 54 4.36 3.14 -10.47
CA LEU A 54 4.02 2.01 -9.62
C LEU A 54 3.33 2.47 -8.32
N ASP A 55 2.74 1.51 -7.61
CA ASP A 55 2.20 1.72 -6.27
C ASP A 55 3.20 1.27 -5.19
N LEU A 56 3.26 2.02 -4.09
CA LEU A 56 4.01 1.61 -2.92
C LEU A 56 3.18 0.63 -2.09
N VAL A 57 3.67 -0.59 -1.91
CA VAL A 57 2.95 -1.67 -1.18
C VAL A 57 3.68 -2.04 0.11
N GLU A 58 2.98 -2.01 1.24
CA GLU A 58 3.48 -2.47 2.53
C GLU A 58 3.47 -4.01 2.60
N ILE A 59 4.65 -4.63 2.44
CA ILE A 59 4.81 -6.09 2.51
C ILE A 59 4.94 -6.63 3.94
N SER A 60 5.43 -5.80 4.86
CA SER A 60 5.67 -6.16 6.26
C SER A 60 5.21 -5.02 7.16
N PRO A 61 3.99 -5.08 7.70
CA PRO A 61 3.51 -4.06 8.62
C PRO A 61 4.33 -4.05 9.90
N THR A 62 4.51 -2.86 10.46
CA THR A 62 5.09 -2.64 11.80
C THR A 62 4.02 -2.25 12.81
#